data_AF-A0AAF0QZ25-F1
#
_entry.id   AF-A0AAF0QZ25-F1
#
_cell.length_a   1.000
_cell.length_b   1.000
_cell.length_c   1.000
_cell.angle_alpha   90.00
_cell.angle_beta   90.00
_cell.angle_gamma   90.00
#
_symmetry.space_group_name_H-M   'P 1'
#
loop_
_entity.id
_entity.type
_entity.pdbx_description
1 polymer ?
#
loop_
_entity_poly.entity_id
_entity_poly.type
_entity_poly.pdbx_seq_one_letter_code
_entity_poly.pdbx_strand_id
1 'polypeptide(L)'
;MHTFCYCGHAVFPTICNSIKDRSQFPKVLFVCFILSTITYGSMATMGYLMYGQNLMSQITLNLPIGKISSKIAIYTTLVNPITKYALVVSPIATAIEDKLPLRKSKFIVSYFIRTFLVISTAIVALTVPFFGCVMTFTGALLGVTVPIILPCLCYLKIKKPSYLEVVFIGMILIFGSSVAIYGTYTSLKNIISHV
;
A
#
# COMPACT_ATOMS: atom_id res chain seq x y z
N MET A 1 4.38 -10.63 -3.70
CA MET A 1 3.52 -10.90 -2.52
C MET A 1 2.20 -10.15 -2.71
N HIS A 2 1.06 -10.84 -2.70
CA HIS A 2 -0.25 -10.25 -3.06
C HIS A 2 -0.88 -9.39 -1.95
N THR A 3 -0.26 -9.33 -0.77
CA THR A 3 -0.73 -8.57 0.39
C THR A 3 -0.90 -7.08 0.10
N PHE A 4 -0.06 -6.51 -0.78
CA PHE A 4 -0.13 -5.10 -1.18
C PHE A 4 -1.51 -4.71 -1.74
N CYS A 5 -2.14 -5.59 -2.52
CA CYS A 5 -3.45 -5.34 -3.13
C CYS A 5 -4.58 -5.16 -2.10
N TYR A 6 -4.39 -5.70 -0.90
CA TYR A 6 -5.36 -5.68 0.20
C TYR A 6 -4.98 -4.71 1.32
N CYS A 7 -3.96 -3.86 1.10
CA CYS A 7 -3.55 -2.82 2.03
C CYS A 7 -4.52 -1.62 2.01
N GLY A 8 -5.64 -1.73 2.73
CA GLY A 8 -6.58 -0.61 2.97
C GLY A 8 -6.64 -0.15 4.44
N HIS A 9 -5.90 -0.79 5.32
CA HIS A 9 -6.14 -0.74 6.76
C HIS A 9 -5.92 0.64 7.40
N ALA A 10 -5.07 1.48 6.81
CA ALA A 10 -4.84 2.84 7.31
C ALA A 10 -6.08 3.76 7.14
N VAL A 11 -6.93 3.50 6.14
CA VAL A 11 -8.13 4.32 5.89
C VAL A 11 -9.38 3.78 6.58
N PHE A 12 -9.33 2.55 7.12
CA PHE A 12 -10.47 1.90 7.78
C PHE A 12 -11.03 2.70 8.95
N PRO A 13 -10.22 3.30 9.85
CA PRO A 13 -10.75 4.14 10.93
C PRO A 13 -11.52 5.35 10.41
N THR A 14 -11.00 6.02 9.37
CA THR A 14 -11.65 7.17 8.74
C THR A 14 -12.98 6.76 8.12
N ILE A 15 -13.01 5.66 7.36
CA ILE A 15 -14.23 5.14 6.75
C ILE A 15 -15.26 4.78 7.83
N CYS A 16 -14.84 4.08 8.89
CA CYS A 16 -15.72 3.73 10.00
C CYS A 16 -16.31 4.97 10.70
N ASN A 17 -15.54 6.06 10.80
CA ASN A 17 -16.02 7.34 11.34
C ASN A 17 -16.94 8.10 10.38
N SER A 18 -16.81 7.92 9.07
CA SER A 18 -17.62 8.61 8.06
C SER A 18 -18.95 7.90 7.74
N ILE A 19 -19.11 6.62 8.05
CA ILE A 19 -20.36 5.89 7.80
C ILE A 19 -21.43 6.28 8.83
N LYS A 20 -22.64 6.60 8.34
CA LYS A 20 -23.81 6.97 9.16
C LYS A 20 -24.20 5.90 10.18
N ASP A 21 -24.18 4.63 9.77
CA ASP A 21 -24.48 3.46 10.60
C ASP A 21 -23.27 2.53 10.69
N ARG A 22 -22.56 2.56 11.83
CA ARG A 22 -21.34 1.77 12.04
C ARG A 22 -21.56 0.26 12.01
N SER A 23 -22.79 -0.22 12.24
CA SER A 23 -23.10 -1.66 12.15
C SER A 23 -22.94 -2.22 10.73
N GLN A 24 -22.98 -1.35 9.72
CA GLN A 24 -22.81 -1.73 8.32
C GLN A 24 -21.34 -1.83 7.89
N PHE A 25 -20.41 -1.32 8.69
CA PHE A 25 -18.99 -1.29 8.33
C PHE A 25 -18.41 -2.67 7.95
N PRO A 26 -18.70 -3.78 8.67
CA PRO A 26 -18.25 -5.11 8.27
C PRO A 26 -18.84 -5.56 6.93
N LYS A 27 -20.11 -5.23 6.64
CA LYS A 27 -20.76 -5.57 5.37
C LYS A 27 -20.12 -4.82 4.20
N VAL A 28 -19.84 -3.53 4.39
CA VAL A 28 -19.14 -2.69 3.40
C VAL A 28 -17.75 -3.27 3.11
N LEU A 29 -16.97 -3.58 4.16
CA LEU A 29 -15.65 -4.19 3.99
C LEU A 29 -15.73 -5.51 3.23
N PHE A 30 -16.65 -6.40 3.61
CA PHE A 30 -16.81 -7.69 2.95
C PHE A 30 -17.09 -7.54 1.45
N VAL A 31 -18.05 -6.68 1.09
CA VAL A 31 -18.39 -6.40 -0.31
C VAL A 31 -17.18 -5.79 -1.05
N CYS A 32 -16.47 -4.85 -0.44
CA CYS A 32 -15.28 -4.25 -1.03
C CYS A 32 -14.19 -5.30 -1.30
N PHE A 33 -13.90 -6.18 -0.35
CA PHE A 33 -12.89 -7.22 -0.51
C PHE A 33 -13.27 -8.21 -1.63
N ILE A 34 -14.52 -8.68 -1.66
CA ILE A 34 -15.00 -9.57 -2.73
C ILE A 34 -14.88 -8.91 -4.10
N LEU A 35 -15.32 -7.65 -4.22
CA LEU A 35 -15.23 -6.90 -5.47
C LEU A 35 -13.77 -6.68 -5.89
N SER A 36 -12.88 -6.35 -4.95
CA SER A 36 -11.44 -6.23 -5.21
C SER A 36 -10.83 -7.54 -5.68
N THR A 37 -11.16 -8.66 -5.05
CA THR A 37 -10.66 -9.98 -5.47
C THR A 37 -11.13 -10.34 -6.87
N ILE A 38 -12.41 -10.12 -7.20
CA ILE A 38 -12.95 -10.38 -8.54
C ILE A 38 -12.26 -9.50 -9.58
N THR A 39 -12.13 -8.20 -9.33
CA THR A 39 -11.54 -7.25 -10.28
C THR A 39 -10.04 -7.47 -10.48
N TYR A 40 -9.28 -7.75 -9.42
CA TYR A 40 -7.86 -8.08 -9.55
C TYR A 40 -7.64 -9.45 -10.18
N GLY A 41 -8.46 -10.44 -9.81
CA GLY A 41 -8.43 -11.77 -10.39
C GLY A 41 -8.73 -11.75 -11.89
N SER A 42 -9.80 -11.08 -12.31
CA SER A 42 -10.16 -10.98 -13.73
C SER A 42 -9.08 -10.28 -14.55
N MET A 43 -8.53 -9.18 -14.05
CA MET A 43 -7.41 -8.47 -14.69
C MET A 43 -6.16 -9.34 -14.81
N ALA A 44 -5.83 -10.11 -13.77
CA ALA A 44 -4.70 -11.03 -13.80
C ALA A 44 -4.90 -12.16 -14.82
N THR A 45 -6.09 -12.78 -14.84
CA THR A 45 -6.44 -13.83 -15.80
C THR A 45 -6.43 -13.31 -17.23
N MET A 46 -7.08 -12.17 -17.50
CA MET A 46 -7.08 -11.55 -18.84
C MET A 46 -5.66 -11.17 -19.29
N GLY A 47 -4.88 -10.55 -18.42
CA GLY A 47 -3.49 -10.17 -18.73
C GLY A 47 -2.64 -11.38 -19.10
N TYR A 48 -2.75 -12.47 -18.35
CA TYR A 48 -2.03 -13.72 -18.65
C TYR A 48 -2.53 -14.38 -19.94
N LEU A 49 -3.84 -14.43 -20.18
CA LEU A 49 -4.39 -15.00 -21.42
C LEU A 49 -3.97 -14.20 -22.66
N MET A 50 -3.80 -12.88 -22.54
CA MET A 50 -3.42 -12.02 -23.67
C MET A 50 -1.92 -12.05 -23.98
N TYR A 51 -1.06 -12.08 -22.95
CA TYR A 51 0.39 -11.89 -23.12
C TYR A 51 1.23 -13.11 -22.72
N GLY A 52 0.62 -14.12 -22.09
CA GLY A 52 1.28 -15.34 -21.65
C GLY A 52 2.50 -15.07 -20.77
N GLN A 53 3.60 -15.74 -21.08
CA GLN A 53 4.88 -15.60 -20.37
C GLN A 53 5.56 -14.24 -20.61
N ASN A 54 5.15 -13.48 -21.62
CA ASN A 54 5.73 -12.17 -21.94
C ASN A 54 5.11 -11.03 -21.11
N LEU A 55 4.17 -11.32 -20.20
CA LEU A 55 3.51 -10.32 -19.39
C LEU A 55 4.49 -9.59 -18.46
N MET A 56 4.74 -8.31 -18.75
CA MET A 56 5.50 -7.42 -17.85
C MET A 56 4.77 -7.10 -16.53
N SER A 57 5.51 -6.58 -15.54
CA SER A 57 4.99 -6.23 -14.19
C SER A 57 3.81 -5.25 -14.18
N GLN A 58 3.61 -4.49 -15.26
CA GLN A 58 2.44 -3.67 -15.50
C GLN A 58 1.84 -4.05 -16.86
N ILE A 59 0.53 -4.31 -16.91
CA ILE A 59 -0.19 -4.64 -18.17
C ILE A 59 -0.02 -3.52 -19.20
N THR A 60 -0.01 -2.26 -18.74
CA THR A 60 0.15 -1.06 -19.56
C THR A 60 1.42 -1.05 -20.41
N LEU A 61 2.50 -1.69 -19.95
CA LEU A 61 3.75 -1.80 -20.71
C LEU A 61 3.65 -2.77 -21.90
N ASN A 62 2.68 -3.68 -21.89
CA ASN A 62 2.46 -4.63 -22.97
C ASN A 62 1.43 -4.12 -24.01
N LEU A 63 0.82 -2.95 -23.78
CA LEU A 63 -0.18 -2.40 -24.69
C LEU A 63 0.45 -1.85 -25.97
N PRO A 64 -0.12 -2.12 -27.16
CA PRO A 64 0.43 -1.63 -28.42
C PRO A 64 0.21 -0.11 -28.57
N ILE A 65 1.29 0.65 -28.72
CA ILE A 65 1.29 2.13 -28.72
C ILE A 65 0.58 2.72 -29.96
N GLY A 66 0.49 1.96 -31.05
CA GLY A 66 -0.11 2.41 -32.31
C GLY A 66 -1.64 2.56 -32.30
N LYS A 67 -2.35 1.97 -31.32
CA LYS A 67 -3.83 2.03 -31.27
C LYS A 67 -4.32 3.13 -30.34
N ILE A 68 -5.34 3.87 -30.78
CA ILE A 68 -5.99 4.94 -30.00
C ILE A 68 -6.55 4.40 -28.68
N SER A 69 -7.16 3.22 -28.69
CA SER A 69 -7.68 2.56 -27.47
C SER A 69 -6.58 2.30 -26.43
N SER A 70 -5.40 1.83 -26.86
CA SER A 70 -4.25 1.64 -25.97
C SER A 70 -3.76 2.96 -25.39
N LYS A 71 -3.67 4.02 -26.22
CA LYS A 71 -3.26 5.35 -25.74
C LYS A 71 -4.20 5.86 -24.65
N ILE A 72 -5.51 5.75 -24.86
CA ILE A 72 -6.51 6.14 -23.86
C ILE A 72 -6.29 5.34 -22.57
N ALA A 73 -6.16 4.01 -22.64
CA ALA A 73 -5.92 3.16 -21.47
C ALA A 73 -4.64 3.54 -20.71
N ILE A 74 -3.54 3.82 -21.43
CA ILE A 74 -2.27 4.27 -20.86
C ILE A 74 -2.47 5.61 -20.14
N TYR A 75 -3.05 6.62 -20.80
CA TYR A 75 -3.26 7.94 -20.21
C TYR A 75 -4.17 7.89 -18.97
N THR A 76 -5.28 7.16 -19.03
CA THR A 76 -6.18 6.99 -17.87
C THR A 76 -5.45 6.32 -16.71
N THR A 77 -4.59 5.33 -16.97
CA THR A 77 -3.78 4.68 -15.94
C THR A 77 -2.78 5.63 -15.31
N LEU A 78 -2.20 6.57 -16.08
CA LEU A 78 -1.24 7.56 -15.58
C LEU A 78 -1.88 8.66 -14.72
N VAL A 79 -3.13 9.05 -14.99
CA VAL A 79 -3.84 10.09 -14.23
C VAL A 79 -4.13 9.65 -12.78
N ASN A 80 -4.41 8.36 -12.57
CA ASN A 80 -4.77 7.83 -11.25
C ASN A 80 -3.66 7.99 -10.19
N PRO A 81 -2.39 7.61 -10.45
CA PRO A 81 -1.28 7.85 -9.52
C PRO A 81 -1.05 9.33 -9.21
N ILE A 82 -1.18 10.23 -10.19
CA ILE A 82 -0.95 11.67 -10.00
C ILE A 82 -1.93 12.22 -8.95
N THR A 83 -3.21 11.90 -9.09
CA THR A 83 -4.25 12.35 -8.15
C THR A 83 -4.11 11.67 -6.78
N LYS A 84 -3.85 10.35 -6.76
CA LYS A 84 -3.63 9.61 -5.51
C LYS A 84 -2.41 10.10 -4.75
N TYR A 85 -1.34 10.48 -5.43
CA TYR A 85 -0.10 10.90 -4.78
C TYR A 85 -0.34 12.10 -3.87
N ALA A 86 -1.06 13.12 -4.35
CA ALA A 86 -1.40 14.29 -3.55
C ALA A 86 -2.21 13.93 -2.29
N LEU A 87 -3.19 13.03 -2.44
CA LEU A 87 -4.02 12.57 -1.32
C LEU A 87 -3.24 11.78 -0.27
N VAL A 88 -2.22 11.04 -0.67
CA VAL A 88 -1.37 10.25 0.25
C VAL A 88 -0.32 11.12 0.93
N VAL A 89 0.31 12.04 0.20
CA VAL A 89 1.39 12.88 0.75
C VAL A 89 0.86 13.98 1.66
N SER A 90 -0.33 14.53 1.39
CA SER A 90 -0.88 15.62 2.20
C SER A 90 -1.00 15.29 3.70
N PRO A 91 -1.63 14.18 4.13
CA PRO A 91 -1.73 13.85 5.56
C PRO A 91 -0.36 13.54 6.18
N ILE A 92 0.60 13.00 5.41
CA ILE A 92 1.97 12.76 5.89
C ILE A 92 2.67 14.09 6.16
N ALA A 93 2.57 15.04 5.22
CA ALA A 93 3.13 16.38 5.38
C ALA A 93 2.54 17.07 6.61
N THR A 94 1.22 17.06 6.76
CA THR A 94 0.55 17.67 7.93
C THR A 94 0.98 17.00 9.24
N ALA A 95 1.11 15.67 9.29
CA ALA A 95 1.57 14.97 10.49
C ALA A 95 3.02 15.32 10.89
N ILE A 96 3.89 15.64 9.92
CA ILE A 96 5.27 16.10 10.18
C ILE A 96 5.26 17.57 10.62
N GLU A 97 4.47 18.41 9.94
CA GLU A 97 4.31 19.83 10.25
C GLU A 97 3.78 20.04 11.67
N ASP A 98 2.79 19.26 12.11
CA ASP A 98 2.19 19.36 13.45
C ASP A 98 3.14 18.94 14.58
N LYS A 99 4.12 18.07 14.28
CA LYS A 99 5.16 17.68 15.25
C LYS A 99 6.26 18.73 15.42
N LEU A 100 6.35 19.69 14.51
CA LEU A 100 7.37 20.74 14.57
C LEU A 100 6.82 21.95 15.33
N PRO A 101 7.47 22.41 16.42
CA PRO A 101 6.98 23.52 17.25
C PRO A 101 7.12 24.92 16.60
N LEU A 102 7.25 25.00 15.27
CA LEU A 102 7.61 26.22 14.54
C LEU A 102 6.37 27.03 14.13
N ARG A 103 5.83 27.82 15.07
CA ARG A 103 4.60 28.63 14.87
C ARG A 103 4.79 29.84 13.94
N LYS A 104 5.99 30.42 13.86
CA LYS A 104 6.23 31.71 13.16
C LYS A 104 6.50 31.60 11.65
N SER A 105 6.90 30.43 11.15
CA SER A 105 7.28 30.25 9.73
C SER A 105 6.56 29.06 9.09
N LYS A 106 5.27 28.86 9.44
CA LYS A 106 4.50 27.68 8.99
C LYS A 106 4.48 27.52 7.47
N PHE A 107 4.38 28.62 6.72
CA PHE A 107 4.32 28.56 5.26
C PHE A 107 5.64 28.09 4.63
N ILE A 108 6.77 28.67 5.06
CA ILE A 108 8.10 28.30 4.55
C ILE A 108 8.45 26.88 4.97
N VAL A 109 8.22 26.52 6.24
CA VAL A 109 8.48 25.17 6.76
C VAL A 109 7.63 24.13 6.03
N SER A 110 6.33 24.39 5.83
CA SER A 110 5.44 23.50 5.06
C SER A 110 5.91 23.32 3.62
N TYR A 111 6.31 24.42 2.95
CA TYR A 111 6.85 24.36 1.59
C TYR A 111 8.10 23.47 1.50
N PHE A 112 9.05 23.64 2.42
CA PHE A 112 10.26 22.80 2.46
C PHE A 112 9.95 21.33 2.74
N ILE A 113 9.07 21.02 3.71
CA ILE A 113 8.68 19.64 4.04
C ILE A 113 8.02 18.96 2.83
N ARG A 114 7.06 19.63 2.20
CA ARG A 114 6.35 19.08 1.03
C ARG A 114 7.30 18.87 -0.15
N THR A 115 8.16 19.83 -0.42
CA THR A 115 9.17 19.72 -1.49
C THR A 115 10.15 18.58 -1.21
N PHE A 116 10.62 18.45 0.02
CA PHE A 116 11.52 17.37 0.43
C PHE A 116 10.86 15.98 0.31
N LEU A 117 9.59 15.85 0.71
CA LEU A 117 8.82 14.61 0.52
C LEU A 117 8.71 14.25 -0.97
N VAL A 118 8.42 15.23 -1.84
CA VAL A 118 8.37 14.99 -3.29
C VAL A 118 9.72 14.56 -3.84
N ILE A 119 10.78 15.30 -3.54
CA ILE A 119 12.14 14.99 -4.01
C ILE A 119 12.59 13.61 -3.54
N SER A 120 12.39 13.28 -2.27
CA SER A 120 12.78 11.96 -1.73
C SER A 120 12.03 10.82 -2.42
N THR A 121 10.72 10.95 -2.66
CA THR A 121 9.97 9.93 -3.40
C THR A 121 10.41 9.83 -4.87
N ALA A 122 10.78 10.94 -5.51
CA ALA A 122 11.29 10.95 -6.88
C ALA A 122 12.66 10.25 -6.97
N ILE A 123 13.55 10.49 -6.01
CA ILE A 123 14.84 9.78 -5.94
C ILE A 123 14.62 8.28 -5.84
N VAL A 124 13.74 7.82 -4.95
CA VAL A 124 13.42 6.38 -4.81
C VAL A 124 12.84 5.79 -6.11
N ALA A 125 11.97 6.55 -6.79
CA ALA A 125 11.39 6.11 -8.06
C ALA A 125 12.45 5.98 -9.18
N LEU A 126 13.47 6.85 -9.18
CA LEU A 126 14.57 6.81 -10.15
C LEU A 126 15.60 5.72 -9.83
N THR A 127 15.85 5.40 -8.56
CA THR A 127 16.84 4.39 -8.16
C THR A 127 16.33 2.96 -8.28
N VAL A 128 15.02 2.72 -8.11
CA VAL A 128 14.42 1.38 -8.23
C VAL A 128 13.31 1.40 -9.29
N PRO A 129 13.66 1.28 -10.59
CA PRO A 129 12.68 1.35 -11.68
C PRO A 129 11.78 0.12 -11.78
N PHE A 130 12.02 -0.92 -10.97
CA PHE A 130 11.27 -2.18 -10.99
C PHE A 130 10.02 -2.12 -10.11
N PHE A 131 8.90 -1.70 -10.70
CA PHE A 131 7.61 -1.58 -10.01
C PHE A 131 7.18 -2.84 -9.24
N GLY A 132 7.36 -4.03 -9.83
CA GLY A 132 7.01 -5.30 -9.20
C GLY A 132 7.81 -5.59 -7.91
N CYS A 133 9.10 -5.22 -7.90
CA CYS A 133 9.97 -5.38 -6.74
C CYS A 133 9.56 -4.43 -5.61
N VAL A 134 9.31 -3.16 -5.94
CA VAL A 134 8.85 -2.16 -4.96
C VAL A 134 7.51 -2.58 -4.33
N MET A 135 6.52 -2.98 -5.15
CA MET A 135 5.24 -3.46 -4.62
C MET A 135 5.39 -4.68 -3.72
N THR A 136 6.25 -5.64 -4.11
CA THR A 136 6.45 -6.86 -3.31
C THR A 136 7.15 -6.56 -1.99
N PHE A 137 8.15 -5.67 -2.00
CA PHE A 137 8.81 -5.17 -0.79
C PHE A 137 7.82 -4.44 0.13
N THR A 138 7.07 -3.46 -0.39
CA THR A 138 6.09 -2.70 0.40
C THR A 138 4.98 -3.60 0.94
N GLY A 139 4.51 -4.57 0.15
CA GLY A 139 3.51 -5.55 0.58
C GLY A 139 4.02 -6.50 1.67
N ALA A 140 5.28 -6.91 1.61
CA ALA A 140 5.88 -7.75 2.63
C ALA A 140 6.12 -7.01 3.95
N LEU A 141 6.66 -5.79 3.86
CA LEU A 141 7.00 -5.00 5.03
C LEU A 141 5.75 -4.39 5.67
N LEU A 142 5.02 -3.56 4.93
CA LEU A 142 3.88 -2.80 5.47
C LEU A 142 2.59 -3.63 5.47
N GLY A 143 2.39 -4.48 4.46
CA GLY A 143 1.19 -5.29 4.32
C GLY A 143 1.05 -6.41 5.34
N VAL A 144 2.11 -6.72 6.09
CA VAL A 144 2.06 -7.64 7.24
C VAL A 144 2.11 -6.85 8.55
N THR A 145 3.00 -5.86 8.67
CA THR A 145 3.20 -5.12 9.92
C THR A 145 1.97 -4.29 10.33
N VAL A 146 1.38 -3.53 9.39
CA VAL A 146 0.26 -2.62 9.71
C VAL A 146 -1.03 -3.37 10.03
N PRO A 147 -1.48 -4.37 9.25
CA PRO A 147 -2.77 -5.02 9.50
C PRO A 147 -2.72 -6.19 10.48
N ILE A 148 -1.57 -6.83 10.67
CA ILE A 148 -1.47 -8.02 11.54
C ILE A 148 -0.78 -7.65 12.85
N ILE A 149 0.43 -7.09 12.80
CA ILE A 149 1.24 -6.86 13.99
C ILE A 149 0.68 -5.71 14.84
N LEU A 150 0.40 -4.55 14.24
CA LEU A 150 -0.05 -3.35 14.96
C LEU A 150 -1.36 -3.54 15.76
N PRO A 151 -2.47 -4.07 15.20
CA PRO A 151 -3.70 -4.27 15.98
C PRO A 151 -3.54 -5.32 17.08
N CYS A 152 -2.72 -6.35 16.86
CA CYS A 152 -2.40 -7.34 17.89
C CYS A 152 -1.67 -6.68 19.09
N LEU A 153 -0.66 -5.85 18.83
CA LEU A 153 0.05 -5.11 19.87
C LEU A 153 -0.87 -4.12 20.59
N CYS A 154 -1.73 -3.40 19.86
CA CYS A 154 -2.72 -2.50 20.45
C CYS A 154 -3.72 -3.26 21.33
N TYR A 155 -4.20 -4.43 20.91
CA TYR A 155 -5.14 -5.25 21.69
C TYR A 155 -4.50 -5.70 23.01
N LEU A 156 -3.27 -6.22 22.97
CA LEU A 156 -2.53 -6.65 24.17
C LEU A 156 -2.25 -5.49 25.14
N LYS A 157 -2.08 -4.26 24.63
CA LYS A 157 -1.80 -3.08 25.46
C LYS A 157 -3.07 -2.46 26.07
N ILE A 158 -4.20 -2.55 25.37
CA ILE A 158 -5.46 -1.90 25.78
C ILE A 158 -6.31 -2.82 26.66
N LYS A 159 -6.37 -4.12 26.35
CA LYS A 159 -7.17 -5.08 27.11
C LYS A 159 -6.30 -5.90 28.05
N LYS A 160 -6.93 -6.50 29.06
CA LYS A 160 -6.36 -7.61 29.84
C LYS A 160 -6.89 -8.93 29.27
N PRO A 161 -6.24 -9.48 28.22
CA PRO A 161 -6.66 -10.71 27.58
C PRO A 161 -6.50 -11.94 28.49
N SER A 162 -7.24 -13.00 28.19
CA SER A 162 -7.06 -14.31 28.82
C SER A 162 -5.72 -14.94 28.36
N TYR A 163 -5.18 -15.88 29.15
CA TYR A 163 -3.94 -16.58 28.82
C TYR A 163 -3.98 -17.23 27.42
N LEU A 164 -5.12 -17.86 27.06
CA LEU A 164 -5.31 -18.46 25.73
C LEU A 164 -5.28 -17.42 24.60
N GLU A 165 -5.86 -16.24 24.80
CA GLU A 165 -5.82 -15.15 23.82
C GLU A 165 -4.40 -14.63 23.63
N VAL A 166 -3.63 -14.49 24.72
CA VAL A 166 -2.21 -14.08 24.65
C VAL A 166 -1.38 -15.08 23.87
N VAL A 167 -1.55 -16.38 24.12
CA VAL A 167 -0.84 -17.43 23.38
C VAL A 167 -1.20 -17.37 21.90
N PHE A 168 -2.49 -17.25 21.56
CA PHE A 168 -2.94 -17.19 20.18
C PHE A 168 -2.42 -15.95 19.45
N ILE A 169 -2.46 -14.78 20.09
CA ILE A 169 -1.90 -13.53 19.54
C ILE A 169 -0.38 -13.62 19.41
N GLY A 170 0.31 -14.22 20.37
CA GLY A 170 1.75 -14.46 20.31
C GLY A 170 2.14 -15.29 19.09
N MET A 171 1.39 -16.36 18.80
CA MET A 171 1.61 -17.18 17.59
C MET A 171 1.43 -16.38 16.30
N ILE A 172 0.38 -15.54 16.23
CA ILE A 172 0.14 -14.65 15.07
C ILE A 172 1.29 -13.66 14.90
N LEU A 173 1.81 -13.08 15.98
CA LEU A 173 2.92 -12.13 15.95
C LEU A 173 4.22 -12.78 15.47
N ILE A 174 4.54 -13.97 15.97
CA ILE A 174 5.74 -14.72 15.54
C ILE A 174 5.63 -15.04 14.06
N PHE A 175 4.52 -15.65 13.63
CA PHE A 175 4.30 -16.03 12.24
C PHE A 175 4.33 -14.81 11.30
N GLY A 176 3.62 -13.74 11.66
CA GLY A 176 3.61 -12.50 10.88
C GLY A 176 5.01 -11.88 10.77
N SER A 177 5.78 -11.86 11.86
CA SER A 177 7.15 -11.34 11.85
C SER A 177 8.06 -12.18 10.95
N SER A 178 7.99 -13.50 11.02
CA SER A 178 8.77 -14.39 10.15
C SER A 178 8.45 -14.17 8.67
N VAL A 179 7.16 -14.04 8.32
CA VAL A 179 6.72 -13.75 6.96
C VAL A 179 7.21 -12.37 6.48
N ALA A 180 7.13 -11.36 7.34
CA ALA A 180 7.62 -10.01 7.02
C ALA A 180 9.14 -10.01 6.78
N ILE A 181 9.91 -10.67 7.64
CA ILE A 181 11.38 -10.76 7.52
C ILE A 181 11.76 -11.51 6.24
N TYR A 182 11.21 -12.71 6.03
CA TYR A 182 11.54 -13.53 4.87
C TYR A 182 11.13 -12.85 3.55
N GLY A 183 9.94 -12.27 3.51
CA GLY A 183 9.43 -11.53 2.36
C GLY A 183 10.26 -10.29 2.04
N THR A 184 10.66 -9.53 3.07
CA THR A 184 11.53 -8.35 2.91
C THR A 184 12.92 -8.75 2.43
N TYR A 185 13.52 -9.78 3.03
CA TYR A 185 14.84 -10.29 2.63
C TYR A 185 14.86 -10.74 1.16
N THR A 186 13.86 -11.52 0.76
CA THR A 186 13.74 -12.01 -0.62
C THR A 186 13.54 -10.86 -1.60
N SER A 187 12.70 -9.88 -1.24
CA SER A 187 12.47 -8.69 -2.07
C SER A 187 13.73 -7.85 -2.22
N LEU A 188 14.48 -7.64 -1.13
CA LEU A 188 15.71 -6.85 -1.15
C LEU A 188 16.80 -7.53 -1.98
N LYS A 189 16.95 -8.85 -1.84
CA LYS A 189 17.85 -9.65 -2.68
C LYS A 189 17.51 -9.49 -4.17
N ASN A 190 16.22 -9.54 -4.52
CA ASN A 190 15.79 -9.34 -5.91
C ASN A 190 16.02 -7.91 -6.40
N ILE A 191 15.91 -6.89 -5.55
CA ILE A 191 16.23 -5.51 -5.94
C ILE A 191 17.73 -5.39 -6.22
N ILE A 192 18.58 -5.87 -5.31
CA ILE A 192 20.05 -5.79 -5.44
C ILE A 192 20.55 -6.58 -6.65
N SER A 193 19.91 -7.71 -7.00
CA SER A 193 20.33 -8.48 -8.18
C SER A 193 19.99 -7.81 -9.51
N HIS A 194 19.10 -6.81 -9.52
CA HIS A 194 18.63 -6.13 -10.73
C HIS A 194 19.17 -4.69 -10.87
N VAL A 195 19.80 -4.15 -9.82
CA VAL A 195 20.50 -2.86 -9.80
C VAL A 195 21.97 -3.09 -10.10
#